data_AF-A0A450Z9Q7-F1
#
_entry.id   AF-A0A450Z9Q7-F1
#
_cell.length_a   1.000
_cell.length_b   1.000
_cell.length_c   1.000
_cell.angle_alpha   90.00
_cell.angle_beta   90.00
_cell.angle_gamma   90.00
#
_symmetry.space_group_name_H-M   'P 1'
#
loop_
_entity.id
_entity.type
_entity.pdbx_description
1 polymer ?
#
loop_
_entity_poly.entity_id
_entity_poly.type
_entity_poly.pdbx_seq_one_letter_code
_entity_poly.pdbx_strand_id
1 'polypeptide(L)'
;NTLYSWKNRYGGEQEEEGAEPGRAVKPENWDGERKLLVLTETAGLNEQELSEYCREEGLYVEQIARWREFAIAGTESGSLLTKGQRQEWQKDRKRLCNLEKELRRKEKALAEAAALLVLEKKAQVIWGEPGEG
;
A
#
# COMPACT_ATOMS: atom_id res chain seq x y z
N ASN A 1 -13.76 16.47 -16.09
CA ASN A 1 -14.82 15.62 -15.51
C ASN A 1 -14.53 14.18 -15.84
N THR A 2 -13.73 13.50 -15.00
CA THR A 2 -13.48 12.06 -15.16
C THR A 2 -14.40 11.28 -14.23
N LEU A 3 -14.83 10.08 -14.62
CA LEU A 3 -15.64 9.18 -13.81
C LEU A 3 -15.08 8.97 -12.39
N TYR A 4 -13.76 9.07 -12.24
CA TYR A 4 -13.06 9.02 -10.95
C TYR A 4 -13.51 10.13 -9.99
N SER A 5 -13.69 11.36 -10.50
CA SER A 5 -14.14 12.51 -9.71
C SER A 5 -15.62 12.46 -9.32
N TRP A 6 -16.42 11.64 -10.02
CA TRP A 6 -17.84 11.41 -9.73
C TRP A 6 -18.00 10.30 -8.69
N LYS A 7 -17.27 9.19 -8.87
CA LYS A 7 -17.22 8.07 -7.91
C LYS A 7 -16.74 8.51 -6.53
N ASN A 8 -15.75 9.40 -6.46
CA ASN A 8 -15.26 9.88 -5.16
C ASN A 8 -16.19 10.89 -4.48
N ARG A 9 -17.10 11.52 -5.24
CA ARG A 9 -17.99 12.58 -4.74
C ARG A 9 -19.35 12.06 -4.32
N TYR A 10 -19.83 11.01 -4.99
CA TYR A 10 -21.16 10.44 -4.75
C TYR A 10 -21.12 8.94 -4.40
N GLY A 11 -19.97 8.28 -4.50
CA GLY A 11 -19.83 6.87 -4.15
C GLY A 11 -19.72 6.60 -2.65
N GLY A 12 -19.40 7.62 -1.84
CA GLY A 12 -19.40 7.51 -0.37
C GLY A 12 -20.79 7.65 0.24
N GLU A 13 -21.68 8.43 -0.38
CA GLU A 13 -23.05 8.68 0.13
C GLU A 13 -23.99 7.47 -0.07
N GLN A 14 -23.66 6.57 -1.00
CA GLN A 14 -24.46 5.35 -1.25
C GLN A 14 -24.06 4.16 -0.35
N GLU A 15 -22.99 4.29 0.44
CA GLU A 15 -22.52 3.24 1.36
C GLU A 15 -23.04 3.40 2.80
N GLU A 16 -23.51 4.60 3.20
CA GLU A 16 -23.96 4.85 4.58
C GLU A 16 -25.48 5.04 4.77
N GLU A 17 -26.27 5.19 3.71
CA GLU A 17 -27.72 5.39 3.84
C GLU A 17 -28.51 4.36 3.01
N GLY A 18 -28.76 3.19 3.62
CA GLY A 18 -29.63 2.17 3.06
C GLY A 18 -28.96 0.81 2.87
N ALA A 19 -28.64 0.15 3.99
CA ALA A 19 -28.55 -1.31 3.99
C ALA A 19 -29.95 -1.88 3.69
N GLU A 20 -30.31 -1.95 2.40
CA GLU A 20 -31.43 -2.75 1.94
C GLU A 20 -31.18 -4.21 2.34
N PRO A 21 -32.13 -4.89 3.02
CA PRO A 21 -31.99 -6.28 3.42
C PRO A 21 -32.13 -7.17 2.19
N GLY A 22 -31.07 -7.26 1.40
CA GLY A 22 -31.09 -8.02 0.14
C GLY A 22 -29.90 -7.78 -0.79
N ARG A 23 -29.14 -6.69 -0.61
CA ARG A 23 -27.89 -6.52 -1.37
C ARG A 23 -26.79 -7.36 -0.72
N ALA A 24 -26.56 -8.55 -1.27
CA ALA A 24 -25.42 -9.39 -0.89
C ALA A 24 -24.14 -8.54 -0.84
N VAL A 25 -23.48 -8.53 0.31
CA VAL A 25 -22.19 -7.84 0.49
C VAL A 25 -21.24 -8.36 -0.59
N LYS A 26 -20.57 -7.45 -1.31
CA LYS A 26 -19.61 -7.85 -2.34
C LYS A 26 -18.62 -8.86 -1.76
N PRO A 27 -18.28 -9.96 -2.46
CA PRO A 27 -17.34 -10.96 -1.98
C PRO A 27 -16.00 -10.38 -1.50
N GLU A 28 -15.54 -9.28 -2.10
CA GLU A 28 -14.34 -8.57 -1.62
C GLU A 28 -14.45 -8.06 -0.18
N ASN A 29 -15.64 -7.60 0.23
CA ASN A 29 -15.91 -7.02 1.54
C ASN A 29 -16.32 -8.06 2.60
N TRP A 30 -16.29 -9.36 2.27
CA TRP A 30 -16.57 -10.40 3.25
C TRP A 30 -15.51 -10.42 4.35
N ASP A 31 -15.97 -10.72 5.55
CA ASP A 31 -15.16 -10.98 6.72
C ASP A 31 -14.25 -12.19 6.49
N GLY A 32 -13.17 -12.26 7.27
CA GLY A 32 -12.18 -13.33 7.14
C GLY A 32 -12.77 -14.71 7.47
N GLU A 33 -13.70 -14.79 8.42
CA GLU A 33 -14.33 -16.05 8.83
C GLU A 33 -15.19 -16.63 7.71
N ARG A 34 -16.04 -15.81 7.08
CA ARG A 34 -16.83 -16.24 5.93
C ARG A 34 -15.97 -16.69 4.74
N LYS A 35 -14.87 -15.98 4.45
CA LYS A 35 -13.91 -16.40 3.40
C LYS A 35 -13.26 -17.74 3.73
N LEU A 36 -12.91 -17.99 4.98
CA LEU A 36 -12.35 -19.26 5.43
C LEU A 36 -13.38 -20.40 5.35
N LEU A 37 -14.65 -20.15 5.70
CA LEU A 37 -15.72 -21.14 5.57
C LEU A 37 -15.86 -21.61 4.13
N VAL A 38 -15.95 -20.68 3.19
CA VAL A 38 -16.01 -21.00 1.76
C VAL A 38 -14.78 -21.81 1.31
N LEU A 39 -13.59 -21.43 1.75
CA LEU A 39 -12.38 -22.20 1.44
C LEU A 39 -12.42 -23.63 1.99
N THR A 40 -12.99 -23.84 3.19
CA THR A 40 -13.13 -25.17 3.77
C THR A 40 -14.18 -26.02 3.07
N GLU A 41 -15.31 -25.43 2.66
CA GLU A 41 -16.37 -26.11 1.92
C GLU A 41 -15.91 -26.50 0.51
N THR A 42 -15.19 -25.60 -0.15
CA THR A 42 -14.70 -25.78 -1.52
C THR A 42 -13.46 -26.66 -1.63
N ALA A 43 -12.81 -26.99 -0.51
CA ALA A 43 -11.57 -27.77 -0.49
C ALA A 43 -11.71 -29.19 -1.07
N GLY A 44 -12.91 -29.78 -0.99
CA GLY A 44 -13.20 -31.13 -1.49
C GLY A 44 -13.96 -31.19 -2.81
N LEU A 45 -14.35 -30.04 -3.38
CA LEU A 45 -15.19 -29.99 -4.57
C LEU A 45 -14.38 -30.18 -5.86
N ASN A 46 -14.95 -30.89 -6.82
CA ASN A 46 -14.41 -30.96 -8.18
C ASN A 46 -14.73 -29.68 -8.98
N GLU A 47 -14.12 -29.48 -10.14
CA GLU A 47 -14.27 -28.25 -10.94
C GLU A 47 -15.72 -27.93 -11.34
N GLN A 48 -16.53 -28.97 -11.59
CA GLN A 48 -17.95 -28.83 -11.89
C GLN A 48 -18.76 -28.37 -10.67
N GLU A 49 -18.56 -29.03 -9.54
CA GLU A 49 -19.22 -28.71 -8.26
C GLU A 49 -18.81 -27.32 -7.75
N LEU A 50 -17.53 -26.94 -7.93
CA LEU A 50 -17.02 -25.63 -7.61
C LEU A 50 -17.69 -24.54 -8.46
N SER A 51 -17.93 -24.82 -9.74
CA SER A 51 -18.61 -23.89 -10.64
C SER A 51 -20.09 -23.72 -10.28
N GLU A 52 -20.75 -24.79 -9.83
CA GLU A 52 -22.13 -24.76 -9.32
C GLU A 52 -22.22 -23.97 -8.02
N TYR A 53 -21.35 -24.29 -7.05
CA TYR A 53 -21.23 -23.57 -5.78
C TYR A 53 -20.99 -22.06 -6.00
N CYS A 54 -20.09 -21.71 -6.93
CA CYS A 54 -19.84 -20.31 -7.30
C CYS A 54 -21.09 -19.60 -7.82
N ARG A 55 -21.94 -20.28 -8.59
CA ARG A 55 -23.19 -19.70 -9.11
C ARG A 55 -24.24 -19.50 -8.03
N GLU A 56 -24.31 -20.42 -7.06
CA GLU A 56 -25.25 -20.36 -5.94
C GLU A 56 -24.87 -19.25 -4.94
N GLU A 57 -23.58 -19.16 -4.59
CA GLU A 57 -23.06 -18.17 -3.62
C GLU A 57 -22.73 -16.80 -4.25
N GLY A 58 -22.84 -16.66 -5.58
CA GLY A 58 -22.51 -15.42 -6.29
C GLY A 58 -21.01 -15.09 -6.27
N LEU A 59 -20.17 -16.13 -6.34
CA LEU A 59 -18.72 -16.07 -6.32
C LEU A 59 -18.13 -16.41 -7.70
N TYR A 60 -16.88 -16.00 -7.91
CA TYR A 60 -16.08 -16.47 -9.04
C TYR A 60 -15.01 -17.44 -8.55
N VAL A 61 -14.71 -18.46 -9.35
CA VAL A 61 -13.65 -19.44 -9.08
C VAL A 61 -12.31 -18.74 -8.83
N GLU A 62 -12.02 -17.67 -9.58
CA GLU A 62 -10.82 -16.84 -9.41
C GLU A 62 -10.74 -16.18 -8.03
N GLN A 63 -11.88 -15.80 -7.43
CA GLN A 63 -11.91 -15.20 -6.09
C GLN A 63 -11.53 -16.22 -5.02
N ILE A 64 -12.04 -17.45 -5.14
CA ILE A 64 -11.72 -18.56 -4.22
C ILE A 64 -10.25 -18.94 -4.36
N ALA A 65 -9.74 -19.05 -5.59
CA ALA A 65 -8.33 -19.30 -5.86
C ALA A 65 -7.43 -18.24 -5.20
N ARG A 66 -7.78 -16.95 -5.38
CA ARG A 66 -7.06 -15.83 -4.77
C ARG A 66 -7.08 -15.90 -3.24
N TRP A 67 -8.21 -16.25 -2.62
CA TRP A 67 -8.28 -16.39 -1.16
C TRP A 67 -7.45 -17.57 -0.66
N ARG A 68 -7.41 -18.67 -1.41
CA ARG A 68 -6.55 -19.82 -1.10
C ARG A 68 -5.08 -19.44 -1.12
N GLU A 69 -4.63 -18.70 -2.14
CA GLU A 69 -3.26 -18.19 -2.22
C GLU A 69 -2.93 -17.29 -1.02
N PHE A 70 -3.81 -16.36 -0.66
CA PHE A 70 -3.59 -15.50 0.51
C PHE A 70 -3.59 -16.28 1.83
N ALA A 71 -4.42 -17.32 1.97
CA ALA A 71 -4.44 -18.18 3.16
C ALA A 71 -3.15 -19.00 3.31
N ILE A 72 -2.65 -19.55 2.20
CA ILE A 72 -1.37 -20.28 2.16
C ILE A 72 -0.21 -19.30 2.45
N ALA A 73 -0.14 -18.19 1.71
CA ALA A 73 0.89 -17.18 1.91
C ALA A 73 0.86 -16.59 3.33
N GLY A 74 -0.31 -16.37 3.91
CA GLY A 74 -0.47 -15.92 5.29
C GLY A 74 0.05 -16.93 6.32
N THR A 75 -0.13 -18.22 6.04
CA THR A 75 0.36 -19.33 6.87
C THR A 75 1.88 -19.49 6.74
N GLU A 76 2.40 -19.48 5.52
CA GLU A 76 3.85 -19.60 5.22
C GLU A 76 4.64 -18.38 5.69
N SER A 77 4.08 -17.18 5.58
CA SER A 77 4.72 -15.95 6.03
C SER A 77 4.81 -15.87 7.55
N GLY A 78 4.10 -16.73 8.29
CA GLY A 78 4.11 -16.80 9.77
C GLY A 78 3.79 -15.49 10.50
N SER A 79 3.38 -14.45 9.77
CA SER A 79 3.39 -13.07 10.23
C SER A 79 2.03 -12.43 10.03
N LEU A 80 1.08 -12.83 10.88
CA LEU A 80 0.06 -11.88 11.30
C LEU A 80 0.76 -10.92 12.27
N LEU A 81 1.40 -9.88 11.73
CA LEU A 81 1.97 -8.81 12.55
C LEU A 81 0.93 -8.42 13.60
N THR A 82 1.26 -8.67 14.86
CA THR A 82 0.40 -8.28 15.98
C THR A 82 0.10 -6.78 15.88
N LYS A 83 -1.02 -6.33 16.45
CA LYS A 83 -1.38 -4.91 16.43
C LYS A 83 -0.21 -4.02 16.89
N GLY A 84 0.59 -4.49 17.86
CA GLY A 84 1.82 -3.84 18.31
C GLY A 84 2.90 -3.75 17.22
N GLN A 85 3.25 -4.87 16.59
CA GLN A 85 4.24 -4.90 15.50
C GLN A 85 3.83 -4.05 14.29
N ARG A 86 2.53 -3.99 13.97
CA ARG A 86 2.01 -3.10 12.92
C ARG A 86 2.21 -1.62 13.27
N GLN A 87 1.99 -1.24 14.53
CA GLN A 87 2.22 0.12 14.99
C GLN A 87 3.72 0.49 14.98
N GLU A 88 4.58 -0.42 15.40
CA GLU A 88 6.04 -0.25 15.33
C GLU A 88 6.51 -0.07 13.89
N TRP A 89 6.05 -0.93 12.98
CA TRP A 89 6.36 -0.81 11.56
C TRP A 89 5.95 0.55 10.97
N GLN A 90 4.77 1.07 11.35
CA GLN A 90 4.33 2.40 10.92
C GLN A 90 5.17 3.53 11.51
N LYS A 91 5.61 3.41 12.78
CA LYS A 91 6.52 4.37 13.42
C LYS A 91 7.87 4.37 12.70
N ASP A 92 8.41 3.20 12.40
CA ASP A 92 9.71 3.07 11.73
C ASP A 92 9.66 3.56 10.29
N ARG A 93 8.57 3.29 9.57
CA ARG A 93 8.34 3.87 8.24
C ARG A 93 8.33 5.41 8.26
N LYS A 94 7.69 6.02 9.26
CA LYS A 94 7.69 7.48 9.43
C LYS A 94 9.09 8.01 9.75
N ARG A 95 9.83 7.31 10.62
CA ARG A 95 11.22 7.67 10.97
C ARG A 95 12.12 7.63 9.74
N LEU A 96 12.04 6.57 8.94
CA LEU A 96 12.80 6.44 7.70
C LEU A 96 12.52 7.60 6.74
N CYS A 97 11.24 7.93 6.50
CA CYS A 97 10.89 9.04 5.62
C CYS A 97 11.44 10.39 6.12
N ASN A 98 11.43 10.61 7.44
CA ASN A 98 12.00 11.84 8.02
C ASN A 98 13.52 11.88 7.90
N LEU A 99 14.20 10.77 8.20
CA LEU A 99 15.65 10.65 8.06
C LEU A 99 16.10 10.85 6.61
N GLU A 100 15.40 10.27 5.64
CA GLU A 100 15.67 10.48 4.21
C GLU A 100 15.55 11.96 3.80
N LYS A 101 14.54 12.68 4.31
CA LYS A 101 14.37 14.11 4.03
C LYS A 101 15.49 14.94 4.63
N GLU A 102 15.89 14.64 5.87
CA GLU A 102 17.01 15.32 6.52
C GLU A 102 18.32 15.06 5.78
N LEU A 103 18.56 13.83 5.36
CA LEU A 103 19.72 13.46 4.56
C LEU A 103 19.78 14.28 3.26
N ARG A 104 18.69 14.34 2.50
CA ARG A 104 18.63 15.14 1.26
C ARG A 104 18.90 16.63 1.49
N ARG A 105 18.39 17.20 2.59
CA ARG A 105 18.65 18.61 2.94
C ARG A 105 20.12 18.83 3.26
N LYS A 106 20.73 17.93 4.02
CA LYS A 106 22.16 17.99 4.39
C LYS A 106 23.05 17.80 3.16
N GLU A 107 22.74 16.85 2.29
CA GLU A 107 23.46 16.64 1.02
C GLU A 107 23.37 17.87 0.11
N LYS A 108 22.20 18.52 0.02
CA LYS A 108 22.04 19.76 -0.74
C LYS A 108 22.89 20.90 -0.18
N ALA A 109 22.86 21.13 1.13
CA ALA A 109 23.68 22.16 1.77
C ALA A 109 25.19 21.87 1.60
N LEU A 110 25.59 20.60 1.68
CA LEU A 110 26.96 20.17 1.42
C LEU A 110 27.37 20.44 -0.03
N ALA A 111 26.50 20.12 -1.00
CA ALA A 111 26.75 20.40 -2.41
C ALA A 111 26.85 21.90 -2.71
N GLU A 112 26.02 22.73 -2.08
CA GLU A 112 26.09 24.19 -2.18
C GLU A 112 27.41 24.72 -1.59
N ALA A 113 27.83 24.25 -0.42
CA ALA A 113 29.12 24.61 0.18
C ALA A 113 30.30 24.20 -0.72
N ALA A 114 30.27 22.99 -1.29
CA ALA A 114 31.28 22.53 -2.23
C ALA A 114 31.31 23.38 -3.51
N ALA A 115 30.15 23.79 -4.03
CA ALA A 115 30.06 24.67 -5.18
C ALA A 115 30.66 26.06 -4.90
N LEU A 116 30.42 26.63 -3.72
CA LEU A 116 31.02 27.90 -3.30
C LEU A 116 32.55 27.81 -3.26
N LEU A 117 33.11 26.75 -2.65
CA LEU A 117 34.56 26.53 -2.62
C LEU A 117 35.16 26.39 -4.02
N VAL A 118 34.46 25.70 -4.93
CA VAL A 118 34.91 25.56 -6.32
C VAL A 118 34.88 26.91 -7.05
N LEU A 119 33.86 27.73 -6.85
CA LEU A 119 33.74 29.05 -7.46
C LEU A 119 34.81 30.01 -6.92
N GLU A 120 35.06 30.02 -5.61
CA GLU A 120 36.12 30.81 -4.98
C GLU A 120 37.49 30.47 -5.56
N LYS A 121 37.82 29.18 -5.65
CA LYS A 121 39.08 28.72 -6.24
C LYS A 121 39.20 29.14 -7.72
N LYS A 122 38.11 29.07 -8.49
CA LYS A 122 38.12 29.53 -9.89
C LYS A 122 38.30 31.05 -10.00
N ALA A 123 37.69 31.83 -9.11
CA ALA A 123 37.83 33.28 -9.08
C ALA A 123 39.27 33.69 -8.75
N GLN A 124 39.89 33.08 -7.75
CA GLN A 124 41.31 33.29 -7.40
C GLN A 124 42.25 33.01 -8.59
N VAL A 125 41.98 31.95 -9.37
CA VAL A 125 42.79 31.63 -10.56
C VAL A 125 42.65 32.69 -11.67
N ILE A 126 41.46 33.25 -11.86
CA ILE A 126 41.20 34.22 -12.94
C ILE A 126 41.65 35.63 -12.55
N TRP A 127 41.42 36.05 -11.30
CA TRP A 127 41.60 37.44 -10.84
C TRP A 127 42.85 37.64 -9.97
N GLY A 128 43.56 36.58 -9.59
CA GLY A 128 44.64 36.62 -8.59
C GLY A 128 44.09 36.69 -7.16
N GLU A 129 44.95 36.49 -6.17
CA GLU A 129 44.53 36.61 -4.76
C GLU A 129 44.15 38.07 -4.42
N PRO A 130 43.04 38.30 -3.69
CA PRO A 130 42.80 39.60 -3.09
C PRO A 130 43.93 39.84 -2.08
N GLY A 131 44.79 40.80 -2.42
CA GLY A 131 46.10 40.97 -1.79
C GLY A 131 46.08 40.97 -0.27
N GLU A 132 47.09 40.30 0.29
CA GLU A 132 47.67 40.66 1.58
C GLU A 132 48.05 42.15 1.55
N GLY A 133 47.33 42.95 2.34
CA GLY A 133 47.57 44.37 2.58
C GLY A 133 47.01 44.75 3.94
#